data_AF-A0A7L5Y7S4-F1
#
_entry.id   AF-A0A7L5Y7S4-F1
#
_cell.length_a   1.000
_cell.length_b   1.000
_cell.length_c   1.000
_cell.angle_alpha   90.00
_cell.angle_beta   90.00
_cell.angle_gamma   90.00
#
_symmetry.space_group_name_H-M   'P 1'
#
loop_
_entity.id
_entity.type
_entity.pdbx_description
1 polymer ?
#
loop_
_entity_poly.entity_id
_entity_poly.type
_entity_poly.pdbx_seq_one_letter_code
_entity_poly.pdbx_strand_id
1 'polypeptide(L)'
;MVNGYRLADPVVALVPVIAKHVQALNLDAEQKAQFDDWVKTAKPQREAMEAKVAEQRLKLREMLLNGSGDTAEREALVRAIAADEAALMSARARCVDRMRAILKPAQMEQVVQLYRKGLASPQ
;
A
#
# COMPACT_ATOMS: atom_id res chain seq x y z
N MET A 1 -4.69 -23.20 5.42
CA MET A 1 -4.39 -22.12 4.47
C MET A 1 -3.12 -21.46 4.95
N VAL A 2 -2.01 -21.58 4.21
CA VAL A 2 -0.78 -20.83 4.55
C VAL A 2 -1.15 -19.37 4.43
N ASN A 3 -1.19 -18.66 5.56
CA ASN A 3 -1.43 -17.22 5.61
C ASN A 3 -0.18 -16.57 5.00
N GLY A 4 -0.11 -16.57 3.66
CA GLY A 4 1.07 -16.14 2.93
C GLY A 4 1.31 -14.68 3.23
N TYR A 5 2.45 -14.39 3.88
CA TYR A 5 2.95 -13.03 4.02
C TYR A 5 2.89 -12.35 2.66
N ARG A 6 1.99 -11.38 2.51
CA ARG A 6 1.99 -10.49 1.34
C ARG A 6 3.15 -9.54 1.62
N LEU A 7 4.27 -9.75 0.92
CA LEU A 7 5.47 -8.91 1.05
C LEU A 7 5.20 -7.42 0.74
N ALA A 8 4.01 -7.12 0.22
CA ALA A 8 3.43 -5.80 0.17
C ALA A 8 2.23 -5.68 1.12
N ASP A 9 2.42 -5.82 2.43
CA ASP A 9 1.50 -5.27 3.42
C ASP A 9 1.90 -3.83 3.75
N PRO A 10 0.94 -2.92 3.97
CA PRO A 10 1.26 -1.53 4.21
C PRO A 10 1.96 -1.41 5.57
N VAL A 11 3.10 -0.70 5.62
CA VAL A 11 3.79 -0.39 6.88
C VAL A 11 2.83 0.30 7.86
N VAL A 12 1.98 1.19 7.33
CA VAL A 12 0.87 1.81 8.05
C VAL A 12 -0.34 1.95 7.11
N ALA A 13 -1.51 1.48 7.53
CA ALA A 13 -2.75 1.55 6.76
C ALA A 13 -3.72 2.63 7.28
N LEU A 14 -3.41 3.91 7.09
CA LEU A 14 -4.27 5.00 7.61
C LEU A 14 -5.52 5.28 6.77
N VAL A 15 -5.42 5.11 5.45
CA VAL A 15 -6.54 5.36 4.52
C VAL A 15 -7.82 4.60 4.90
N PRO A 16 -7.80 3.27 5.17
CA PRO A 16 -9.02 2.57 5.60
C PRO A 16 -9.52 3.03 6.97
N VAL A 17 -8.63 3.45 7.88
CA VAL A 17 -9.04 4.02 9.19
C VAL A 17 -9.80 5.32 8.96
N ILE A 18 -9.29 6.22 8.12
CA ILE A 18 -9.95 7.49 7.81
C ILE A 18 -11.30 7.24 7.15
N ALA A 19 -11.35 6.36 6.14
CA ALA A 19 -12.60 6.02 5.44
C ALA A 19 -13.68 5.47 6.40
N LYS A 20 -13.29 4.67 7.40
CA LYS A 20 -14.20 4.13 8.41
C LYS A 20 -14.67 5.17 9.44
N HIS A 21 -13.88 6.22 9.67
CA HIS A 21 -14.07 7.18 10.75
C HIS A 21 -14.29 8.62 10.28
N VAL A 22 -14.68 8.85 9.01
CA VAL A 22 -14.89 10.18 8.41
C VAL A 22 -15.73 11.10 9.31
N GLN A 23 -16.86 10.61 9.85
CA GLN A 23 -17.73 11.38 10.73
C GLN A 23 -17.06 11.69 12.08
N ALA A 24 -16.37 10.71 12.68
CA ALA A 24 -15.71 10.87 13.97
C ALA A 24 -14.48 11.78 13.90
N LEU A 25 -13.85 11.91 12.72
CA LEU A 25 -12.74 12.81 12.46
C LEU A 25 -13.17 14.25 12.15
N ASN A 26 -14.48 14.49 12.03
CA ASN A 26 -15.05 15.80 11.72
C ASN A 26 -14.34 16.47 10.53
N LEU A 27 -14.15 15.71 9.43
CA LEU A 27 -13.60 16.26 8.20
C LEU A 27 -14.58 17.28 7.62
N ASP A 28 -14.09 18.48 7.32
CA ASP A 28 -14.90 19.46 6.60
C ASP A 28 -15.09 19.04 5.12
N ALA A 29 -15.98 19.75 4.42
CA ALA A 29 -16.36 19.40 3.05
C ALA A 29 -15.15 19.42 2.09
N GLU A 30 -14.20 20.34 2.30
CA GLU A 30 -13.01 20.44 1.47
C GLU A 30 -12.07 19.26 1.72
N GLN A 31 -11.79 18.94 2.99
CA GLN A 31 -10.95 17.80 3.35
C GLN A 31 -11.53 16.49 2.83
N LYS A 32 -12.85 16.33 2.91
CA LYS A 32 -13.54 15.15 2.40
C LYS A 32 -13.41 15.03 0.88
N ALA A 33 -13.60 16.13 0.14
CA ALA A 33 -13.44 16.13 -1.31
C ALA A 33 -12.00 15.78 -1.71
N GLN A 34 -11.00 16.39 -1.07
CA GLN A 34 -9.58 16.11 -1.33
C GLN A 34 -9.20 14.66 -1.02
N PHE A 35 -9.76 14.07 0.05
CA PHE A 35 -9.56 12.66 0.40
C PHE A 35 -10.18 11.74 -0.65
N ASP A 36 -11.45 11.95 -0.99
CA ASP A 36 -12.19 11.10 -1.93
C ASP A 36 -11.54 11.12 -3.33
N ASP A 37 -11.13 12.29 -3.82
CA ASP A 37 -10.47 12.42 -5.12
C ASP A 37 -9.07 11.80 -5.14
N TRP A 38 -8.33 11.92 -4.05
CA TRP A 38 -7.06 11.23 -3.93
C TRP A 38 -7.24 9.70 -3.90
N VAL A 39 -8.25 9.18 -3.19
CA VAL A 39 -8.52 7.73 -3.16
C VAL A 39 -8.86 7.19 -4.55
N LYS A 40 -9.64 7.94 -5.35
CA LYS A 40 -9.99 7.55 -6.73
C LYS A 40 -8.77 7.39 -7.63
N THR A 41 -7.69 8.14 -7.39
CA THR A 41 -6.48 8.10 -8.22
C THR A 41 -5.40 7.19 -7.64
N ALA A 42 -5.18 7.21 -6.33
CA ALA A 42 -4.14 6.44 -5.67
C ALA A 42 -4.44 4.93 -5.62
N LYS A 43 -5.71 4.53 -5.49
CA LYS A 43 -6.10 3.11 -5.43
C LYS A 43 -5.78 2.38 -6.75
N PRO A 44 -6.23 2.83 -7.93
CA PRO A 44 -5.89 2.17 -9.20
C PRO A 44 -4.38 2.13 -9.46
N GLN A 45 -3.66 3.21 -9.14
CA GLN A 45 -2.21 3.24 -9.28
C GLN A 45 -1.52 2.17 -8.42
N ARG A 46 -1.93 2.04 -7.15
CA ARG A 46 -1.41 1.00 -6.25
C ARG A 46 -1.72 -0.40 -6.77
N GLU A 47 -2.96 -0.64 -7.21
CA GLU A 47 -3.38 -1.94 -7.74
C GLU A 47 -2.60 -2.33 -9.00
N ALA A 48 -2.29 -1.37 -9.88
CA ALA A 48 -1.43 -1.61 -11.04
C ALA A 48 0.00 -1.98 -10.65
N MET A 49 0.58 -1.33 -9.63
CA MET A 49 1.90 -1.69 -9.11
C MET A 49 1.91 -3.10 -8.49
N GLU A 50 0.86 -3.45 -7.73
CA GLU A 50 0.69 -4.77 -7.12
C GLU A 50 0.57 -5.86 -8.19
N ALA A 51 -0.22 -5.62 -9.24
CA ALA A 51 -0.37 -6.54 -10.36
C ALA A 51 0.97 -6.78 -11.09
N LYS A 52 1.72 -5.70 -11.38
CA LYS A 52 3.03 -5.79 -12.02
C LYS A 52 4.01 -6.68 -11.25
N VAL A 53 4.12 -6.48 -9.94
CA VAL A 53 5.00 -7.31 -9.08
C VAL A 53 4.53 -8.77 -9.09
N ALA A 54 3.22 -9.01 -9.00
CA ALA A 54 2.67 -10.36 -9.04
C ALA A 54 3.00 -11.08 -10.37
N GLU A 55 2.83 -10.40 -11.51
CA GLU A 55 3.17 -10.91 -12.83
C GLU A 55 4.66 -11.23 -12.98
N GLN A 56 5.54 -10.34 -12.50
CA GLN A 56 6.99 -10.59 -12.53
C GLN A 56 7.39 -11.81 -11.68
N ARG A 57 6.77 -12.01 -10.51
CA ARG A 57 7.01 -13.18 -9.67
C ARG A 57 6.50 -14.47 -10.31
N LEU A 58 5.36 -14.42 -11.00
CA LEU A 58 4.87 -15.54 -11.80
C LEU A 58 5.84 -15.86 -12.93
N LYS A 59 6.35 -14.85 -13.65
CA LYS A 59 7.36 -15.04 -14.70
C LYS A 59 8.63 -15.69 -14.15
N LEU A 60 9.14 -15.22 -13.00
CA LEU A 60 10.33 -15.81 -12.39
C LEU A 60 10.08 -17.27 -11.97
N ARG A 61 8.89 -17.57 -11.43
CA ARG A 61 8.49 -18.94 -11.10
C ARG A 61 8.53 -19.84 -12.33
N GLU A 62 7.93 -19.41 -13.44
CA GLU A 62 7.93 -20.18 -14.69
C GLU A 62 9.34 -20.37 -15.25
N MET A 63 10.20 -19.36 -15.18
CA MET A 63 11.60 -19.47 -15.61
C MET A 63 12.36 -20.54 -14.80
N LEU A 64 12.15 -20.57 -13.48
CA LEU A 64 12.80 -21.54 -12.61
C LEU A 64 12.27 -22.97 -12.83
N LEU A 65 10.95 -23.13 -12.96
CA LEU A 65 10.33 -24.46 -13.13
C LEU A 65 10.64 -25.08 -14.49
N ASN A 66 10.65 -24.27 -15.55
CA ASN A 66 10.89 -24.73 -16.91
C ASN A 66 12.38 -24.75 -17.28
N GLY A 67 13.27 -24.39 -16.34
CA GLY A 67 14.70 -24.26 -16.61
C GLY A 67 15.02 -23.23 -17.70
N SER A 68 14.15 -22.23 -17.90
CA SER A 68 14.29 -21.22 -18.94
C SER A 68 14.97 -19.94 -18.43
N GLY A 69 15.54 -19.22 -19.39
CA GLY A 69 16.43 -18.10 -19.18
C GLY A 69 17.78 -18.47 -18.59
N ASP A 70 18.78 -17.64 -18.81
CA ASP A 70 20.08 -17.83 -18.18
C ASP A 70 20.11 -17.26 -16.74
N THR A 71 21.22 -17.45 -16.03
CA THR A 71 21.39 -16.92 -14.67
C THR A 71 21.30 -15.40 -14.64
N ALA A 72 21.85 -14.70 -15.63
CA ALA A 72 21.85 -13.25 -15.67
C ALA A 72 20.44 -12.67 -15.89
N GLU A 73 19.63 -13.31 -16.74
CA GLU A 73 18.24 -12.94 -17.00
C GLU A 73 17.37 -13.12 -15.75
N ARG A 74 17.52 -14.26 -15.05
CA ARG A 74 16.80 -14.50 -13.79
C ARG A 74 17.20 -13.49 -12.72
N GLU A 75 18.49 -13.19 -12.58
CA GLU A 75 18.97 -12.19 -11.64
C GLU A 75 18.48 -10.77 -11.99
N ALA A 76 18.41 -10.42 -13.27
CA ALA A 76 17.85 -9.15 -13.70
C ALA A 76 16.37 -9.04 -13.32
N LEU A 77 15.59 -10.10 -13.49
CA LEU A 77 14.19 -10.15 -13.06
C LEU A 77 14.05 -10.04 -11.54
N VAL A 78 14.93 -10.70 -10.77
CA VAL A 78 14.97 -10.56 -9.30
C VAL A 78 15.21 -9.10 -8.89
N ARG A 79 16.19 -8.43 -9.51
CA ARG A 79 16.47 -7.01 -9.24
C ARG A 79 15.28 -6.10 -9.61
N ALA A 80 14.61 -6.39 -10.72
CA ALA A 80 13.42 -5.65 -11.14
C ALA A 80 12.27 -5.80 -10.13
N ILE A 81 12.00 -7.02 -9.67
CA ILE A 81 10.99 -7.30 -8.63
C ILE A 81 11.33 -6.51 -7.35
N ALA A 82 12.57 -6.57 -6.89
CA ALA A 82 12.99 -5.86 -5.68
C ALA A 82 12.81 -4.34 -5.80
N ALA A 83 13.13 -3.76 -6.97
CA ALA A 83 12.94 -2.34 -7.23
C ALA A 83 11.45 -1.94 -7.23
N ASP A 84 10.59 -2.74 -7.86
CA ASP A 84 9.14 -2.47 -7.91
C ASP A 84 8.48 -2.65 -6.53
N GLU A 85 8.92 -3.63 -5.72
CA GLU A 85 8.47 -3.80 -4.34
C GLU A 85 8.87 -2.61 -3.45
N ALA A 86 10.11 -2.12 -3.59
CA ALA A 86 10.56 -0.92 -2.89
C ALA A 86 9.77 0.33 -3.33
N ALA A 87 9.44 0.44 -4.62
CA ALA A 87 8.60 1.52 -5.12
C ALA A 87 7.18 1.46 -4.55
N LEU A 88 6.59 0.28 -4.43
CA LEU A 88 5.27 0.06 -3.83
C LEU A 88 5.27 0.40 -2.33
N MET A 89 6.29 -0.03 -1.60
CA MET A 89 6.48 0.34 -0.19
C MET A 89 6.58 1.86 -0.02
N SER A 90 7.36 2.51 -0.88
CA SER A 90 7.52 3.97 -0.89
C SER A 90 6.22 4.70 -1.24
N ALA A 91 5.44 4.20 -2.20
CA ALA A 91 4.12 4.75 -2.53
C ALA A 91 3.16 4.70 -1.33
N ARG A 92 3.20 3.62 -0.56
CA ARG A 92 2.39 3.46 0.65
C ARG A 92 2.85 4.34 1.81
N ALA A 93 4.15 4.56 1.95
CA ALA A 93 4.67 5.54 2.90
C ALA A 93 4.14 6.95 2.56
N ARG A 94 4.19 7.35 1.28
CA ARG A 94 3.65 8.64 0.81
C ARG A 94 2.15 8.80 1.03
N CYS A 95 1.38 7.72 1.17
CA CYS A 95 -0.02 7.83 1.58
C CYS A 95 -0.16 8.51 2.94
N VAL A 96 0.74 8.23 3.90
CA VAL A 96 0.74 8.89 5.21
C VAL A 96 0.99 10.38 5.07
N ASP A 97 1.97 10.77 4.25
CA ASP A 97 2.28 12.18 4.00
C ASP A 97 1.11 12.91 3.36
N ARG A 98 0.43 12.28 2.40
CA ARG A 98 -0.79 12.83 1.81
C ARG A 98 -1.89 13.01 2.85
N MET A 99 -2.08 12.06 3.76
CA MET A 99 -3.07 12.22 4.84
C MET A 99 -2.71 13.39 5.75
N ARG A 100 -1.42 13.58 6.08
CA ARG A 100 -0.96 14.74 6.85
C ARG A 100 -1.19 16.07 6.15
N ALA A 101 -1.17 16.09 4.82
CA ALA A 101 -1.45 17.31 4.04
C ALA A 101 -2.95 17.65 3.98
N ILE A 102 -3.84 16.65 4.03
CA ILE A 102 -5.29 16.85 4.02
C ILE A 102 -5.82 17.16 5.43
N LEU A 103 -5.32 16.45 6.43
CA LEU A 103 -5.83 16.51 7.80
C LEU A 103 -5.19 17.63 8.61
N LYS A 104 -5.98 18.24 9.49
CA LYS A 104 -5.45 19.11 10.55
C LYS A 104 -4.62 18.26 11.54
N PRO A 105 -3.63 18.84 12.24
CA PRO A 105 -2.78 18.09 13.18
C PRO A 105 -3.57 17.27 14.21
N ALA A 106 -4.62 17.84 14.80
CA ALA A 106 -5.47 17.15 15.78
C ALA A 106 -6.24 15.96 15.18
N GLN A 107 -6.75 16.10 13.94
CA GLN A 107 -7.42 15.01 13.24
C GLN A 107 -6.43 13.88 12.92
N MET A 108 -5.21 14.22 12.50
CA MET A 108 -4.16 13.24 12.25
C MET A 108 -3.77 12.48 13.52
N GLU A 109 -3.68 13.16 14.67
CA GLU A 109 -3.45 12.52 15.96
C GLU A 109 -4.55 11.50 16.30
N GLN A 110 -5.81 11.89 16.10
CA GLN A 110 -6.96 10.99 16.31
C GLN A 110 -6.90 9.77 15.37
N VAL A 111 -6.52 9.94 14.10
CA VAL A 111 -6.30 8.82 13.16
C VAL A 111 -5.24 7.86 13.68
N VAL A 112 -4.11 8.37 14.20
CA VAL A 112 -3.04 7.53 14.74
C VAL A 112 -3.51 6.76 15.98
N GLN A 113 -4.29 7.39 16.85
CA GLN A 113 -4.89 6.70 18.00
C GLN A 113 -5.84 5.58 17.58
N LEU A 114 -6.73 5.85 16.61
CA LEU A 114 -7.65 4.86 16.05
C LEU A 114 -6.89 3.69 15.40
N TYR A 115 -5.82 3.97 14.64
CA TYR A 115 -4.96 2.96 14.03
C TYR A 115 -4.32 2.06 15.09
N ARG A 116 -3.70 2.65 16.13
CA ARG A 116 -3.06 1.90 17.21
C ARG A 116 -4.06 1.05 18.00
N LYS A 117 -5.27 1.56 18.24
CA LYS A 117 -6.35 0.80 18.89
C LYS A 117 -6.77 -0.41 18.05
N GLY A 118 -6.82 -0.25 16.73
CA GLY A 118 -7.10 -1.34 15.79
C GLY A 118 -6.02 -2.43 15.80
N LEU A 119 -4.74 -2.07 15.95
CA LEU A 119 -3.65 -3.04 16.11
C LEU A 119 -3.71 -3.81 17.43
N ALA A 120 -4.20 -3.17 18.51
CA ALA A 120 -4.32 -3.79 19.83
C ALA A 120 -5.57 -4.68 19.99
N SER A 121 -6.45 -4.71 18.98
CA SER A 121 -7.65 -5.55 18.99
C SER A 121 -7.35 -6.85 18.22
N PRO A 122 -7.63 -8.04 18.76
CA PRO A 122 -7.50 -9.28 17.98
C PRO A 122 -8.41 -9.18 16.76
N GLN A 123 -7.84 -9.37 15.56
CA GLN A 123 -8.57 -9.44 14.30
C GLN A 123 -9.34 -10.75 14.20
#